data_AF-L1IIP9-F1
#
_entry.id   AF-L1IIP9-F1
#
_cell.length_a   1.000
_cell.length_b   1.000
_cell.length_c   1.000
_cell.angle_alpha   90.00
_cell.angle_beta   90.00
_cell.angle_gamma   90.00
#
_symmetry.space_group_name_H-M   'P 1'
#
loop_
_entity.id
_entity.type
_entity.pdbx_description
1 polymer ?
#
loop_
_entity_poly.entity_id
_entity_poly.type
_entity_poly.pdbx_seq_one_letter_code
_entity_poly.pdbx_strand_id
1 'polypeptide(L)'
;KGYYRRGTAYLALHKLKQARADFREAVKIEPANKDARSKLNECEKVSGRSGEKIGTEWEGKRETLSVTRSQDTIEVESTYTGPRLEDGIVTEKFMDELLLWLKAEKKLHKKYVYQILYQVRNILKQEKTVVDVPVVAGESITVCGDVHGQYYDLLNIFEMNGKPSKANPYLFNGDFVDRGSFGLEVVLALFGYKCLLPNHMHLNRGNHESVNMNKIYGFEVVGGEEEAER
;
A
#
# COMPACT_ATOMS: atom_id res chain seq x y z
N LYS A 1 -11.54 -28.08 -16.33
CA LYS A 1 -11.79 -26.61 -16.23
C LYS A 1 -12.51 -26.17 -14.94
N GLY A 2 -13.54 -26.90 -14.45
CA GLY A 2 -14.30 -26.49 -13.24
C GLY A 2 -13.47 -26.37 -11.96
N TYR A 3 -12.71 -27.41 -11.60
CA TYR A 3 -11.81 -27.41 -10.44
C TYR A 3 -10.81 -26.25 -10.47
N TYR A 4 -10.14 -26.03 -11.61
CA TYR A 4 -9.19 -24.92 -11.76
C TYR A 4 -9.83 -23.54 -11.48
N ARG A 5 -11.01 -23.27 -12.04
CA ARG A 5 -11.71 -21.98 -11.85
C ARG A 5 -12.14 -21.80 -10.39
N ARG A 6 -12.69 -22.85 -9.78
CA ARG A 6 -13.10 -22.82 -8.37
C ARG A 6 -11.90 -22.70 -7.42
N GLY A 7 -10.81 -23.41 -7.70
CA GLY A 7 -9.55 -23.30 -6.99
C GLY A 7 -8.95 -21.90 -7.06
N THR A 8 -9.02 -21.25 -8.24
CA THR A 8 -8.60 -19.85 -8.42
C THR A 8 -9.47 -18.89 -7.60
N ALA A 9 -10.79 -19.10 -7.56
CA ALA A 9 -11.69 -18.31 -6.72
C ALA A 9 -11.39 -18.50 -5.22
N TYR A 10 -11.16 -19.75 -4.77
CA TYR A 10 -10.77 -20.01 -3.39
C TYR A 10 -9.42 -19.40 -3.03
N LEU A 11 -8.45 -19.42 -3.96
CA LEU A 11 -7.15 -18.78 -3.77
C LEU A 11 -7.31 -17.28 -3.55
N ALA A 12 -8.11 -16.60 -4.39
CA ALA A 12 -8.42 -15.19 -4.25
C ALA A 12 -9.13 -14.84 -2.92
N LEU A 13 -9.94 -15.77 -2.38
CA LEU A 13 -10.60 -15.63 -1.08
C LEU A 13 -9.74 -16.10 0.12
N HIS A 14 -8.47 -16.40 -0.09
CA HIS A 14 -7.55 -16.96 0.92
C HIS A 14 -8.03 -18.28 1.57
N LYS A 15 -8.90 -19.03 0.88
CA LYS A 15 -9.38 -20.35 1.30
C LYS A 15 -8.40 -21.44 0.85
N LEU A 16 -7.16 -21.37 1.37
CA LEU A 16 -6.01 -22.17 0.89
C LEU A 16 -6.25 -23.67 0.91
N LYS A 17 -6.95 -24.20 1.91
CA LYS A 17 -7.27 -25.63 2.00
C LYS A 17 -8.17 -26.08 0.84
N GLN A 18 -9.21 -25.30 0.55
CA GLN A 18 -10.12 -25.57 -0.57
C GLN A 18 -9.43 -25.34 -1.92
N ALA A 19 -8.66 -24.26 -2.05
CA ALA A 19 -7.87 -23.96 -3.25
C ALA A 19 -6.91 -25.10 -3.60
N ARG A 20 -6.15 -25.58 -2.61
CA ARG A 20 -5.22 -26.71 -2.76
C ARG A 20 -5.95 -27.99 -3.21
N ALA A 21 -7.10 -28.31 -2.60
CA ALA A 21 -7.88 -29.48 -2.97
C ALA A 21 -8.32 -29.42 -4.45
N ASP A 22 -8.80 -28.26 -4.89
CA ASP A 22 -9.24 -28.04 -6.26
C ASP A 22 -8.07 -28.03 -7.26
N PHE A 23 -6.91 -27.45 -6.92
CA PHE A 23 -5.74 -27.49 -7.80
C PHE A 23 -5.12 -28.89 -7.92
N ARG A 24 -5.18 -29.71 -6.87
CA ARG A 24 -4.77 -31.13 -6.96
C ARG A 24 -5.62 -31.89 -7.98
N GLU A 25 -6.94 -31.74 -7.92
CA GLU A 25 -7.83 -32.36 -8.91
C GLU A 25 -7.62 -31.79 -10.31
N ALA A 26 -7.37 -30.48 -10.44
CA ALA A 26 -7.07 -29.86 -11.73
C ALA A 26 -5.78 -30.43 -12.37
N VAL A 27 -4.70 -30.59 -11.60
CA VAL A 27 -3.43 -31.17 -12.07
C VAL A 27 -3.57 -32.67 -12.35
N LYS A 28 -4.39 -33.40 -11.59
CA LYS A 28 -4.68 -34.81 -11.85
C LYS A 28 -5.40 -35.01 -13.19
N ILE A 29 -6.36 -34.15 -13.51
CA ILE A 29 -7.13 -34.19 -14.77
C ILE A 29 -6.26 -33.74 -15.96
N GLU A 30 -5.44 -32.70 -15.78
CA GLU A 30 -4.61 -32.14 -16.84
C GLU A 30 -3.15 -31.96 -16.36
N PRO A 31 -2.33 -33.04 -16.36
CA PRO A 31 -0.97 -32.99 -15.81
C PRO A 31 -0.03 -32.02 -16.52
N ALA A 32 -0.28 -31.68 -17.79
CA ALA A 32 0.53 -30.74 -18.57
C ALA A 32 0.24 -29.26 -18.23
N ASN A 33 -0.78 -28.97 -17.43
CA ASN A 33 -1.16 -27.60 -17.07
C ASN A 33 -0.16 -26.99 -16.07
N LYS A 34 0.82 -26.25 -16.62
CA LYS A 34 1.90 -25.61 -15.84
C LYS A 34 1.37 -24.61 -14.82
N ASP A 35 0.33 -23.84 -15.16
CA ASP A 35 -0.25 -22.83 -14.26
C ASP A 35 -0.95 -23.47 -13.05
N ALA A 36 -1.76 -24.50 -13.27
CA ALA A 36 -2.41 -25.24 -12.18
C ALA A 36 -1.38 -25.87 -11.23
N ARG A 37 -0.26 -26.37 -11.77
CA ARG A 37 0.85 -26.94 -10.98
C ARG A 37 1.60 -25.86 -10.19
N SER A 38 1.84 -24.69 -10.78
CA SER A 38 2.45 -23.56 -10.08
C SER A 38 1.60 -23.12 -8.88
N LYS A 39 0.30 -22.89 -9.09
CA LYS A 39 -0.65 -22.49 -8.04
C LYS A 39 -0.83 -23.54 -6.95
N LEU A 40 -0.76 -24.83 -7.31
CA LEU A 40 -0.75 -25.92 -6.33
C LEU A 40 0.49 -25.84 -5.43
N ASN A 41 1.67 -25.70 -6.02
CA ASN A 41 2.93 -25.58 -5.28
C ASN A 41 2.91 -24.35 -4.36
N GLU A 42 2.37 -23.23 -4.81
CA GLU A 42 2.19 -22.03 -4.01
C GLU A 42 1.28 -22.28 -2.80
N CYS A 43 0.10 -22.88 -3.02
CA CYS A 43 -0.81 -23.26 -1.93
C CYS A 43 -0.14 -24.18 -0.91
N GLU A 44 0.73 -25.10 -1.35
CA GLU A 44 1.47 -26.03 -0.50
C GLU A 44 2.59 -25.34 0.29
N LYS A 45 3.35 -24.43 -0.34
CA LYS A 45 4.36 -23.60 0.34
C LYS A 45 3.74 -22.73 1.43
N VAL A 46 2.61 -22.08 1.14
CA VAL A 46 1.91 -21.24 2.13
C VAL A 46 1.32 -22.11 3.24
N SER A 47 0.75 -23.28 2.92
CA SER A 47 0.22 -24.21 3.94
C SER A 47 1.30 -24.75 4.88
N GLY A 48 2.53 -24.97 4.38
CA GLY A 48 3.68 -25.39 5.21
C GLY A 48 4.17 -24.32 6.19
N ARG A 49 3.98 -23.03 5.86
CA ARG A 49 4.25 -21.89 6.75
C ARG A 49 3.07 -21.53 7.66
N SER A 50 1.85 -21.96 7.31
CA SER A 50 0.58 -21.61 7.98
C SER A 50 0.19 -22.53 9.14
N GLY A 51 0.99 -23.57 9.43
CA GLY A 51 0.80 -24.43 10.61
C GLY A 51 0.92 -23.67 11.94
N GLU A 52 1.54 -22.49 11.92
CA GLU A 52 1.53 -21.53 13.01
C GLU A 52 0.82 -20.25 12.54
N LYS A 53 -0.20 -19.80 13.28
CA LYS A 53 -0.76 -18.42 13.25
C LYS A 53 -1.86 -18.04 12.23
N ILE A 54 -2.79 -18.92 11.86
CA ILE A 54 -4.01 -18.49 11.11
C ILE A 54 -5.32 -18.69 11.90
N GLY A 55 -5.26 -19.18 13.15
CA GLY A 55 -6.45 -19.48 13.96
C GLY A 55 -6.60 -18.70 15.28
N THR A 56 -5.63 -17.89 15.69
CA THR A 56 -5.76 -17.07 16.88
C THR A 56 -6.22 -15.68 16.48
N GLU A 57 -7.32 -15.22 17.09
CA GLU A 57 -7.56 -13.79 17.34
C GLU A 57 -6.22 -13.10 17.53
N TRP A 58 -5.96 -12.13 16.68
CA TRP A 58 -4.67 -11.46 16.59
C TRP A 58 -4.59 -10.38 17.67
N GLU A 59 -4.85 -10.77 18.92
CA GLU A 59 -4.69 -9.96 20.14
C GLU A 59 -3.29 -10.10 20.75
N GLY A 60 -2.33 -10.56 19.96
CA GLY A 60 -0.93 -10.53 20.36
C GLY A 60 -0.40 -9.11 20.25
N LYS A 61 -0.02 -8.48 21.37
CA LYS A 61 0.89 -7.33 21.46
C LYS A 61 2.05 -7.54 20.47
N ARG A 62 1.92 -7.06 19.23
CA ARG A 62 3.10 -6.71 18.45
C ARG A 62 3.70 -5.55 19.22
N GLU A 63 4.95 -5.67 19.65
CA GLU A 63 5.76 -4.48 19.83
C GLU A 63 5.56 -3.67 18.55
N THR A 64 4.88 -2.52 18.68
CA THR A 64 4.87 -1.54 17.62
C THR A 64 6.32 -1.35 17.25
N LEU A 65 6.72 -1.82 16.06
CA LEU A 65 8.03 -1.51 15.47
C LEU A 65 8.22 -0.04 15.75
N SER A 66 9.19 0.28 16.61
CA SER A 66 9.35 1.65 17.09
C SER A 66 9.97 2.44 15.94
N VAL A 67 9.11 2.83 14.98
CA VAL A 67 9.43 3.75 13.88
C VAL A 67 10.17 4.97 14.43
N THR A 68 9.84 5.35 15.67
CA THR A 68 10.47 6.39 16.47
C THR A 68 11.98 6.26 16.65
N ARG A 69 12.51 5.05 16.89
CA ARG A 69 13.91 4.90 17.37
C ARG A 69 14.94 4.84 16.24
N SER A 70 14.50 4.62 15.00
CA SER A 70 15.42 4.35 13.88
C SER A 70 15.66 5.55 12.95
N GLN A 71 14.80 6.57 12.92
CA GLN A 71 14.91 7.63 11.91
C GLN A 71 16.06 8.60 12.14
N ASP A 72 16.38 8.92 13.40
CA ASP A 72 17.44 9.89 13.74
C ASP A 72 18.84 9.32 13.49
N THR A 73 18.98 7.99 13.59
CA THR A 73 20.24 7.28 13.36
C THR A 73 20.48 6.90 11.90
N ILE A 74 19.48 7.06 11.02
CA ILE A 74 19.68 6.81 9.59
C ILE A 74 20.43 8.00 8.99
N GLU A 75 21.66 7.75 8.58
CA GLU A 75 22.45 8.66 7.77
C GLU A 75 21.93 8.67 6.33
N VAL A 76 22.04 9.83 5.67
CA VAL A 76 21.72 9.98 4.25
C VAL A 76 23.04 10.13 3.52
N GLU A 77 23.31 9.26 2.56
CA GLU A 77 24.56 9.27 1.82
C GLU A 77 24.74 10.60 1.07
N SER A 78 25.98 11.08 0.95
CA SER A 78 26.29 12.33 0.24
C SER A 78 25.95 12.28 -1.25
N THR A 79 25.86 11.07 -1.81
CA THR A 79 25.46 10.81 -3.19
C THR A 79 23.96 10.91 -3.44
N TYR A 80 23.12 10.93 -2.38
CA TYR A 80 21.67 11.07 -2.54
C TYR A 80 21.31 12.50 -2.96
N THR A 81 20.75 12.64 -4.16
CA THR A 81 20.36 13.92 -4.78
C THR A 81 18.85 14.12 -4.83
N GLY A 82 18.08 13.22 -4.22
CA GLY A 82 16.62 13.31 -4.20
C GLY A 82 16.06 14.28 -3.16
N PRO A 83 14.72 14.36 -3.06
CA PRO A 83 14.00 15.23 -2.13
C PRO A 83 14.42 14.98 -0.68
N ARG A 84 14.51 16.05 0.12
CA ARG A 84 14.91 16.02 1.53
C ARG A 84 13.90 16.75 2.39
N LEU A 85 13.51 16.14 3.51
CA LEU A 85 12.72 16.83 4.53
C LEU A 85 13.65 17.72 5.37
N GLU A 86 13.37 19.01 5.39
CA GLU A 86 14.02 19.99 6.27
C GLU A 86 13.30 19.93 7.64
N ASP A 87 14.07 19.77 8.72
CA ASP A 87 13.56 19.61 10.10
C ASP A 87 12.51 18.50 10.29
N GLY A 88 12.46 17.53 9.36
CA GLY A 88 11.47 16.46 9.35
C GLY A 88 10.05 16.92 8.99
N ILE A 89 9.86 18.14 8.49
CA ILE A 89 8.55 18.68 8.14
C ILE A 89 8.27 18.48 6.66
N VAL A 90 7.08 17.96 6.32
CA VAL A 90 6.62 17.90 4.93
C VAL A 90 6.16 19.28 4.48
N THR A 91 6.74 19.80 3.40
CA THR A 91 6.43 21.11 2.82
C THR A 91 5.89 20.98 1.40
N GLU A 92 5.25 22.03 0.88
CA GLU A 92 4.79 22.07 -0.53
C GLU A 92 5.94 21.83 -1.51
N LYS A 93 7.10 22.49 -1.27
CA LYS A 93 8.32 22.30 -2.06
C LYS A 93 8.78 20.84 -2.06
N PHE A 94 8.83 20.21 -0.89
CA PHE A 94 9.20 18.80 -0.79
C PHE A 94 8.21 17.91 -1.56
N MET A 95 6.90 18.18 -1.46
CA MET A 95 5.91 17.41 -2.20
C MET A 95 6.08 17.55 -3.72
N ASP A 96 6.34 18.76 -4.21
CA ASP A 96 6.58 18.98 -5.64
C ASP A 96 7.82 18.23 -6.14
N GLU A 97 8.91 18.27 -5.37
CA GLU A 97 10.13 17.50 -5.67
C GLU A 97 9.88 15.99 -5.60
N LEU A 98 9.15 15.52 -4.57
CA LEU A 98 8.81 14.12 -4.39
C LEU A 98 8.00 13.58 -5.56
N LEU A 99 6.95 14.30 -5.97
CA LEU A 99 6.08 13.83 -7.03
C LEU A 99 6.84 13.64 -8.35
N LEU A 100 7.74 14.58 -8.67
CA LEU A 100 8.60 14.51 -9.85
C LEU A 100 9.67 13.41 -9.72
N TRP A 101 10.25 13.24 -8.54
CA TRP A 101 11.26 12.20 -8.28
C TRP A 101 10.70 10.80 -8.49
N LEU A 102 9.51 10.54 -7.93
CA LEU A 102 8.80 9.27 -8.10
C LEU A 102 8.31 9.09 -9.56
N LYS A 103 7.90 10.17 -10.24
CA LYS A 103 7.52 10.12 -11.68
C LYS A 103 8.70 9.72 -12.56
N ALA A 104 9.92 10.06 -12.15
CA ALA A 104 11.16 9.63 -12.80
C ALA A 104 11.62 8.23 -12.35
N GLU A 105 10.74 7.47 -11.69
CA GLU A 105 10.99 6.10 -11.19
C GLU A 105 12.18 6.01 -10.24
N LYS A 106 12.44 7.10 -9.50
CA LYS A 106 13.51 7.13 -8.50
C LYS A 106 12.94 6.88 -7.10
N LYS A 107 13.71 6.18 -6.28
CA LYS A 107 13.31 5.79 -4.92
C LYS A 107 13.59 6.93 -3.93
N LEU A 108 12.62 7.25 -3.06
CA LEU A 108 12.81 8.16 -1.93
C LEU A 108 13.73 7.50 -0.90
N HIS A 109 14.68 8.26 -0.35
CA HIS A 109 15.59 7.70 0.67
C HIS A 109 14.81 7.20 1.91
N LYS A 110 15.19 6.02 2.42
CA LYS A 110 14.51 5.32 3.53
C LYS A 110 14.27 6.20 4.76
N LYS A 111 15.20 7.13 5.08
CA LYS A 111 15.04 8.09 6.18
C LYS A 111 13.73 8.89 6.07
N TYR A 112 13.46 9.44 4.88
CA TYR A 112 12.31 10.28 4.64
C TYR A 112 11.02 9.46 4.56
N VAL A 113 11.10 8.22 4.05
CA VAL A 113 10.00 7.26 4.12
C VAL A 113 9.58 7.02 5.58
N TYR A 114 10.55 6.71 6.47
CA TYR A 114 10.27 6.52 7.90
C TYR A 114 9.67 7.77 8.54
N GLN A 115 10.19 8.96 8.22
CA GLN A 115 9.66 10.22 8.75
C GLN A 115 8.21 10.49 8.32
N ILE A 116 7.86 10.23 7.05
CA ILE A 116 6.48 10.37 6.56
C ILE A 116 5.57 9.37 7.27
N LEU A 117 5.98 8.09 7.34
CA LEU A 117 5.20 7.05 8.00
C LEU A 117 4.98 7.32 9.50
N TYR A 118 5.98 7.88 10.18
CA TYR A 118 5.87 8.28 11.58
C TYR A 118 4.85 9.40 11.78
N GLN A 119 4.94 10.47 10.96
CA GLN A 119 4.04 11.62 11.04
C GLN A 119 2.60 11.23 10.73
N VAL A 120 2.37 10.55 9.60
CA VAL A 120 1.01 10.17 9.18
C VAL A 120 0.36 9.22 10.19
N ARG A 121 1.12 8.30 10.77
CA ARG A 121 0.61 7.41 11.83
C ARG A 121 0.15 8.22 13.04
N ASN A 122 0.92 9.23 13.46
CA ASN A 122 0.56 10.06 14.60
C ASN A 122 -0.69 10.89 14.32
N ILE A 123 -0.84 11.40 13.11
CA ILE A 123 -2.04 12.12 12.65
C ILE A 123 -3.26 11.18 12.67
N LEU A 124 -3.20 10.07 11.94
CA LEU A 124 -4.33 9.14 11.80
C LEU A 124 -4.74 8.49 13.12
N LYS A 125 -3.80 8.28 14.06
CA LYS A 125 -4.11 7.73 15.39
C LYS A 125 -4.97 8.68 16.24
N GLN A 126 -4.93 9.98 15.97
CA GLN A 126 -5.75 10.97 16.68
C GLN A 126 -7.13 11.14 16.06
N GLU A 127 -7.35 10.64 14.85
CA GLU A 127 -8.63 10.74 14.15
C GLU A 127 -9.65 9.73 14.69
N LYS A 128 -10.92 10.12 14.63
CA LYS A 128 -12.04 9.22 14.91
C LYS A 128 -12.22 8.23 13.76
N THR A 129 -12.80 7.07 14.03
CA THR A 129 -13.16 6.09 12.98
C THR A 129 -14.14 6.67 11.95
N VAL A 130 -15.02 7.58 12.37
CA VAL A 130 -15.88 8.37 11.48
C VAL A 130 -15.44 9.82 11.63
N VAL A 131 -14.96 10.40 10.53
CA VAL A 131 -14.47 11.78 10.48
C VAL A 131 -15.54 12.66 9.83
N ASP A 132 -16.02 13.65 10.57
CA ASP A 132 -16.89 14.69 10.03
C ASP A 132 -16.06 15.74 9.30
N VAL A 133 -16.33 15.94 8.01
CA VAL A 133 -15.65 16.94 7.17
C VAL A 133 -16.63 18.07 6.88
N PRO A 134 -16.53 19.23 7.55
CA PRO A 134 -17.40 20.36 7.27
C PRO A 134 -17.03 20.95 5.90
N VAL A 135 -18.01 21.10 5.02
CA VAL A 135 -17.87 21.81 3.75
C VAL A 135 -18.79 23.03 3.83
N VAL A 136 -18.21 24.22 3.87
CA VAL A 136 -19.01 25.46 3.94
C VAL A 136 -19.56 25.81 2.56
N ALA A 137 -20.61 26.63 2.52
CA ALA A 137 -21.23 27.05 1.28
C ALA A 137 -20.21 27.74 0.36
N GLY A 138 -20.06 27.25 -0.88
CA GLY A 138 -19.12 27.76 -1.86
C GLY A 138 -17.78 27.01 -1.91
N GLU A 139 -17.51 26.12 -0.96
CA GLU A 139 -16.38 25.20 -1.01
C GLU A 139 -16.79 23.84 -1.61
N SER A 140 -15.80 23.10 -2.10
CA SER A 140 -15.98 21.76 -2.64
C SER A 140 -14.88 20.83 -2.16
N ILE A 141 -15.20 19.55 -2.03
CA ILE A 141 -14.23 18.48 -1.79
C ILE A 141 -14.24 17.51 -2.96
N THR A 142 -13.05 17.09 -3.39
CA THR A 142 -12.89 16.09 -4.43
C THR A 142 -12.86 14.71 -3.81
N VAL A 143 -13.72 13.79 -4.27
CA VAL A 143 -13.75 12.40 -3.79
C VAL A 143 -13.22 11.48 -4.89
N CYS A 144 -12.14 10.77 -4.59
CA CYS A 144 -11.50 9.79 -5.46
C CYS A 144 -11.80 8.37 -4.95
N GLY A 145 -12.06 7.44 -5.87
CA GLY A 145 -12.13 6.00 -5.58
C GLY A 145 -10.76 5.34 -5.64
N ASP A 146 -10.76 4.05 -5.95
CA ASP A 146 -9.59 3.19 -6.02
C ASP A 146 -8.52 3.72 -6.99
N VAL A 147 -7.27 3.68 -6.56
CA VAL A 147 -6.10 4.05 -7.38
C VAL A 147 -5.23 2.83 -7.69
N HIS A 148 -5.20 1.82 -6.80
CA HIS A 148 -4.53 0.54 -7.00
C HIS A 148 -3.11 0.65 -7.59
N GLY A 149 -2.25 1.48 -6.98
CA GLY A 149 -0.85 1.62 -7.40
C GLY A 149 -0.66 2.20 -8.80
N GLN A 150 -1.65 2.90 -9.36
CA GLN A 150 -1.56 3.61 -10.63
C GLN A 150 -1.04 5.04 -10.44
N TYR A 151 0.25 5.16 -10.13
CA TYR A 151 0.86 6.45 -9.75
C TYR A 151 0.76 7.54 -10.83
N TYR A 152 0.93 7.18 -12.10
CA TYR A 152 0.82 8.15 -13.20
C TYR A 152 -0.61 8.68 -13.37
N ASP A 153 -1.62 7.84 -13.12
CA ASP A 153 -3.02 8.26 -13.15
C ASP A 153 -3.36 9.15 -11.94
N LEU A 154 -2.77 8.89 -10.77
CA LEU A 154 -2.84 9.79 -9.62
C LEU A 154 -2.29 11.19 -9.97
N LEU A 155 -1.15 11.27 -10.65
CA LEU A 155 -0.60 12.55 -11.11
C LEU A 155 -1.52 13.24 -12.11
N ASN A 156 -2.15 12.48 -13.01
CA ASN A 156 -3.11 13.02 -13.96
C ASN A 156 -4.36 13.59 -13.25
N ILE A 157 -4.84 12.96 -12.17
CA ILE A 157 -5.92 13.53 -11.33
C ILE A 157 -5.52 14.91 -10.80
N PHE A 158 -4.30 15.05 -10.28
CA PHE A 158 -3.80 16.33 -9.77
C PHE A 158 -3.54 17.38 -10.86
N GLU A 159 -3.17 16.95 -12.06
CA GLU A 159 -2.99 17.84 -13.21
C GLU A 159 -4.35 18.39 -13.69
N MET A 160 -5.37 17.53 -13.77
CA MET A 160 -6.69 17.90 -14.26
C MET A 160 -7.53 18.69 -13.24
N ASN A 161 -7.47 18.32 -11.96
CA ASN A 161 -8.33 18.88 -10.92
C ASN A 161 -7.56 19.79 -9.93
N GLY A 162 -6.27 19.99 -10.16
CA GLY A 162 -5.38 20.73 -9.26
C GLY A 162 -4.82 19.86 -8.14
N LYS A 163 -3.65 20.23 -7.62
CA LYS A 163 -3.04 19.52 -6.48
C LYS A 163 -3.87 19.72 -5.20
N PRO A 164 -3.77 18.78 -4.24
CA PRO A 164 -4.34 18.97 -2.91
C PRO A 164 -3.83 20.27 -2.27
N SER A 165 -4.75 21.07 -1.75
CA SER A 165 -4.46 22.32 -1.04
C SER A 165 -5.58 22.61 -0.04
N LYS A 166 -5.45 23.66 0.78
CA LYS A 166 -6.54 24.10 1.66
C LYS A 166 -7.80 24.48 0.87
N ALA A 167 -7.64 25.06 -0.31
CA ALA A 167 -8.75 25.45 -1.20
C ALA A 167 -9.22 24.31 -2.12
N ASN A 168 -8.50 23.19 -2.15
CA ASN A 168 -8.82 22.03 -2.97
C ASN A 168 -8.63 20.74 -2.14
N PRO A 169 -9.53 20.46 -1.17
CA PRO A 169 -9.44 19.28 -0.34
C PRO A 169 -9.79 18.00 -1.12
N TYR A 170 -9.19 16.89 -0.69
CA TYR A 170 -9.38 15.56 -1.29
C TYR A 170 -9.78 14.53 -0.25
N LEU A 171 -10.65 13.60 -0.64
CA LEU A 171 -10.90 12.33 0.01
C LEU A 171 -10.53 11.20 -0.96
N PHE A 172 -9.56 10.37 -0.62
CA PHE A 172 -9.32 9.11 -1.32
C PHE A 172 -9.97 7.97 -0.54
N ASN A 173 -10.91 7.28 -1.17
CA ASN A 173 -11.82 6.34 -0.52
C ASN A 173 -11.33 4.89 -0.51
N GLY A 174 -10.07 4.68 -0.07
CA GLY A 174 -9.45 3.36 0.05
C GLY A 174 -8.84 2.83 -1.25
N ASP A 175 -8.29 1.62 -1.16
CA ASP A 175 -7.72 0.84 -2.27
C ASP A 175 -6.66 1.63 -3.06
N PHE A 176 -5.70 2.17 -2.31
CA PHE A 176 -4.58 2.95 -2.84
C PHE A 176 -3.51 2.05 -3.46
N VAL A 177 -3.35 0.85 -2.90
CA VAL A 177 -2.28 -0.11 -3.22
C VAL A 177 -2.80 -1.38 -3.87
N ASP A 178 -1.89 -2.33 -4.10
CA ASP A 178 -2.11 -3.61 -4.76
C ASP A 178 -2.51 -3.49 -6.24
N ARG A 179 -2.34 -4.59 -6.98
CA ARG A 179 -2.58 -4.76 -8.42
C ARG A 179 -1.63 -3.95 -9.32
N GLY A 180 -1.56 -2.64 -9.15
CA GLY A 180 -0.59 -1.79 -9.85
C GLY A 180 0.79 -1.83 -9.20
N SER A 181 1.82 -1.68 -10.02
CA SER A 181 3.22 -1.83 -9.61
C SER A 181 3.80 -0.61 -8.89
N PHE A 182 3.09 0.53 -8.85
CA PHE A 182 3.57 1.78 -8.24
C PHE A 182 2.83 2.10 -6.94
N GLY A 183 2.52 1.07 -6.15
CA GLY A 183 1.79 1.20 -4.87
C GLY A 183 2.56 2.02 -3.82
N LEU A 184 3.89 1.90 -3.79
CA LEU A 184 4.71 2.66 -2.85
C LEU A 184 4.68 4.16 -3.16
N GLU A 185 4.78 4.52 -4.45
CA GLU A 185 4.75 5.89 -4.95
C GLU A 185 3.41 6.55 -4.62
N VAL A 186 2.30 5.83 -4.88
CA VAL A 186 0.95 6.30 -4.52
C VAL A 186 0.85 6.58 -3.02
N VAL A 187 1.23 5.62 -2.18
CA VAL A 187 1.12 5.78 -0.72
C VAL A 187 2.00 6.91 -0.20
N LEU A 188 3.24 7.04 -0.70
CA LEU A 188 4.13 8.13 -0.30
C LEU A 188 3.56 9.50 -0.69
N ALA A 189 2.96 9.62 -1.88
CA ALA A 189 2.30 10.86 -2.30
C ALA A 189 1.08 11.19 -1.42
N LEU A 190 0.18 10.22 -1.19
CA LEU A 190 -1.02 10.43 -0.39
C LEU A 190 -0.69 10.73 1.08
N PHE A 191 0.27 10.01 1.68
CA PHE A 191 0.71 10.25 3.06
C PHE A 191 1.49 11.55 3.20
N GLY A 192 2.30 11.92 2.20
CA GLY A 192 2.95 13.22 2.15
C GLY A 192 1.93 14.36 2.18
N TYR A 193 0.90 14.31 1.33
CA TYR A 193 -0.19 15.28 1.38
C TYR A 193 -0.98 15.24 2.69
N LYS A 194 -1.17 14.07 3.31
CA LYS A 194 -1.79 13.97 4.64
C LYS A 194 -0.97 14.67 5.73
N CYS A 195 0.35 14.54 5.69
CA CYS A 195 1.25 15.24 6.60
C CYS A 195 1.23 16.76 6.36
N LEU A 196 1.19 17.19 5.09
CA LEU A 196 1.15 18.60 4.71
C LEU A 196 -0.20 19.27 5.03
N LEU A 197 -1.30 18.56 4.81
CA LEU A 197 -2.68 19.05 4.85
C LEU A 197 -3.58 18.15 5.71
N PRO A 198 -3.32 18.00 7.02
CA PRO A 198 -4.02 17.02 7.86
C PRO A 198 -5.54 17.19 7.89
N ASN A 199 -6.05 18.41 7.71
CA ASN A 199 -7.47 18.72 7.73
C ASN A 199 -8.14 18.82 6.34
N HIS A 200 -7.39 18.62 5.25
CA HIS A 200 -7.89 18.79 3.87
C HIS A 200 -7.52 17.61 2.95
N MET A 201 -6.67 16.69 3.42
CA MET A 201 -6.40 15.41 2.79
C MET A 201 -6.97 14.31 3.67
N HIS A 202 -7.96 13.59 3.17
CA HIS A 202 -8.68 12.55 3.90
C HIS A 202 -8.46 11.20 3.22
N LEU A 203 -8.21 10.18 4.03
CA LEU A 203 -7.88 8.84 3.57
C LEU A 203 -8.78 7.85 4.30
N ASN A 204 -9.71 7.21 3.58
CA ASN A 204 -10.46 6.10 4.13
C ASN A 204 -9.73 4.79 3.91
N ARG A 205 -9.97 3.82 4.78
CA ARG A 205 -9.40 2.48 4.64
C ARG A 205 -10.26 1.65 3.70
N GLY A 206 -9.67 1.12 2.63
CA GLY A 206 -10.25 0.09 1.77
C GLY A 206 -9.88 -1.32 2.25
N ASN A 207 -10.33 -2.35 1.54
CA ASN A 207 -9.98 -3.72 1.88
C ASN A 207 -8.54 -4.06 1.50
N HIS A 208 -7.97 -3.37 0.51
CA HIS A 208 -6.57 -3.55 0.11
C HIS A 208 -5.57 -2.90 1.09
N GLU A 209 -5.99 -2.05 2.02
CA GLU A 209 -5.17 -1.61 3.15
C GLU A 209 -5.19 -2.63 4.32
N SER A 210 -5.02 -3.92 4.00
CA SER A 210 -5.00 -5.02 4.95
C SER A 210 -3.88 -6.02 4.65
N VAL A 211 -3.31 -6.59 5.72
CA VAL A 211 -2.19 -7.55 5.63
C VAL A 211 -2.51 -8.73 4.72
N ASN A 212 -3.75 -9.21 4.73
CA ASN A 212 -4.14 -10.37 3.92
C ASN A 212 -4.14 -10.06 2.42
N MET A 213 -4.56 -8.85 2.03
CA MET A 213 -4.58 -8.45 0.63
C MET A 213 -3.16 -8.14 0.15
N ASN A 214 -2.37 -7.39 0.93
CA ASN A 214 -1.04 -6.96 0.51
C ASN A 214 -0.08 -8.13 0.22
N LYS A 215 -0.19 -9.23 0.97
CA LYS A 215 0.62 -10.45 0.76
C LYS A 215 0.38 -11.15 -0.57
N ILE A 216 -0.79 -10.95 -1.17
CA ILE A 216 -1.24 -11.70 -2.34
C ILE A 216 -1.18 -10.81 -3.57
N TYR A 217 -1.54 -9.54 -3.43
CA TYR A 217 -1.83 -8.65 -4.55
C TYR A 217 -0.73 -7.63 -4.84
N GLY A 218 0.45 -7.78 -4.24
CA GLY A 218 1.68 -7.19 -4.75
C GLY A 218 2.25 -6.03 -3.93
N PHE A 219 1.58 -5.54 -2.88
CA PHE A 219 2.18 -4.51 -2.02
C PHE A 219 3.19 -5.07 -1.00
N GLU A 220 2.97 -6.27 -0.44
CA GLU A 220 3.97 -6.99 0.34
C GLU A 220 4.67 -8.01 -0.55
N VAL A 221 5.97 -7.82 -0.80
CA VAL A 221 6.79 -8.80 -1.51
C VAL A 221 7.14 -9.94 -0.55
N VAL A 222 6.45 -11.08 -0.66
CA VAL A 222 6.69 -12.25 0.18
C VAL A 222 7.77 -13.16 -0.45
N GLY A 223 9.04 -12.77 -0.32
CA GLY A 223 10.20 -13.68 -0.44
C GLY A 223 11.34 -13.22 -1.33
N GLY A 224 12.57 -13.28 -0.77
CA GLY A 224 13.84 -13.28 -1.49
C GLY A 224 14.39 -11.89 -1.80
N GLU A 225 15.61 -11.63 -1.35
CA GLU A 225 16.40 -10.41 -1.62
C GLU A 225 16.61 -10.12 -3.12
N GLU A 226 16.15 -10.98 -4.04
CA GLU A 226 16.37 -10.87 -5.49
C GLU A 226 15.32 -10.04 -6.26
N GLU A 227 14.14 -9.72 -5.70
CA GLU A 227 13.14 -8.86 -6.38
C GLU A 227 13.09 -7.42 -5.87
N ALA A 228 13.85 -7.09 -4.82
CA ALA A 228 13.88 -5.75 -4.23
C ALA A 228 14.57 -4.67 -5.11
N GLU A 229 15.17 -5.07 -6.23
CA GLU A 229 15.83 -4.18 -7.19
C GLU A 229 14.92 -3.66 -8.32
N ARG A 230 13.66 -4.11 -8.41
CA ARG A 230 12.70 -3.51 -9.34
C ARG A 230 11.96 -2.31 -8.73
#